data_AF-A0A938MNF2-F1
#
_entry.id   AF-A0A938MNF2-F1
#
_cell.length_a   1.000
_cell.length_b   1.000
_cell.length_c   1.000
_cell.angle_alpha   90.00
_cell.angle_beta   90.00
_cell.angle_gamma   90.00
#
_symmetry.space_group_name_H-M   'P 1'
#
loop_
_entity.id
_entity.type
_entity.pdbx_description
1 polymer ?
#
loop_
_entity_poly.entity_id
_entity_poly.type
_entity_poly.pdbx_seq_one_letter_code
_entity_poly.pdbx_strand_id
1 'polypeptide(L)'
;MSEHIDRLKAIVKELEAELESLDVLDADSQQVLEAALDELRTALGKRESTALASDSLAERLRAAEERFQVSHPTIAGLVLRMIDALGQLGI
;
A
#
# COMPACT_ATOMS: atom_id res chain seq x y z
N MET A 1 10.06 6.94 -15.45
CA MET A 1 10.40 6.43 -14.09
C MET A 1 9.77 7.26 -12.98
N SER A 2 9.77 8.60 -13.03
CA SER A 2 9.18 9.43 -11.95
C SER A 2 7.64 9.40 -11.88
N GLU A 3 6.95 9.24 -13.00
CA GLU A 3 5.47 9.29 -13.05
C GLU A 3 4.79 8.13 -12.30
N HIS A 4 5.41 6.95 -12.32
CA HIS A 4 4.90 5.76 -11.63
C HIS A 4 5.06 5.89 -10.11
N ILE A 5 6.18 6.47 -9.67
CA ILE A 5 6.44 6.79 -8.26
C ILE A 5 5.45 7.86 -7.77
N ASP A 6 5.16 8.87 -8.59
CA ASP A 6 4.21 9.93 -8.25
C ASP A 6 2.78 9.38 -8.14
N ARG A 7 2.38 8.49 -9.06
CA ARG A 7 1.09 7.78 -8.99
C ARG A 7 1.00 6.93 -7.73
N LEU A 8 2.04 6.16 -7.38
CA LEU A 8 2.04 5.35 -6.17
C LEU A 8 1.90 6.21 -4.91
N LYS A 9 2.61 7.34 -4.84
CA LYS A 9 2.46 8.32 -3.75
C LYS A 9 1.06 8.92 -3.67
N ALA A 10 0.42 9.17 -4.81
CA ALA A 10 -0.96 9.66 -4.84
C ALA A 10 -1.93 8.63 -4.26
N ILE A 11 -1.80 7.35 -4.66
CA ILE A 11 -2.65 6.27 -4.16
C ILE A 11 -2.44 6.06 -2.65
N VAL A 12 -1.19 6.10 -2.18
CA VAL A 12 -0.86 6.07 -0.74
C VAL A 12 -1.57 7.18 0.02
N LYS A 13 -1.53 8.40 -0.51
CA LYS A 13 -2.13 9.56 0.15
C LYS A 13 -3.66 9.48 0.16
N GLU A 14 -4.27 8.94 -0.88
CA GLU A 14 -5.70 8.60 -0.89
C GLU A 14 -6.04 7.55 0.17
N LEU A 15 -5.22 6.49 0.28
CA LEU A 15 -5.42 5.45 1.27
C LEU A 15 -5.32 5.97 2.70
N GLU A 16 -4.31 6.81 2.99
CA GLU A 16 -4.19 7.49 4.28
C GLU A 16 -5.41 8.37 4.56
N ALA A 17 -5.87 9.17 3.61
CA ALA A 17 -7.04 10.03 3.81
C ALA A 17 -8.33 9.23 4.07
N GLU A 18 -8.52 8.10 3.37
CA GLU A 18 -9.65 7.20 3.60
C GLU A 18 -9.55 6.51 4.96
N LEU A 19 -8.35 6.10 5.38
CA LEU A 19 -8.09 5.57 6.72
C LEU A 19 -8.40 6.60 7.81
N GLU A 20 -7.92 7.83 7.66
CA GLU A 20 -8.15 8.93 8.60
C GLU A 20 -9.63 9.31 8.67
N SER A 21 -10.34 9.22 7.55
CA SER A 21 -11.78 9.46 7.50
C SER A 21 -12.60 8.31 8.10
N LEU A 22 -12.05 7.10 8.09
CA LEU A 22 -12.63 5.93 8.73
C LEU A 22 -12.10 5.86 10.16
N ASP A 23 -12.70 6.66 11.06
CA ASP A 23 -12.48 6.73 12.52
C ASP A 23 -12.54 5.35 13.24
N VAL A 24 -12.88 4.27 12.52
CA VAL A 24 -13.22 2.94 13.03
C VAL A 24 -12.52 1.83 12.26
N LEU A 25 -11.25 1.98 11.88
CA LEU A 25 -10.48 0.80 11.47
C LEU A 25 -10.10 -0.05 12.69
N ASP A 26 -10.16 -1.37 12.51
CA ASP A 26 -9.62 -2.31 13.47
C ASP A 26 -8.11 -2.06 13.67
N ALA A 27 -7.65 -2.00 14.93
CA ALA A 27 -6.27 -1.64 15.25
C ALA A 27 -5.23 -2.58 14.59
N ASP A 28 -5.58 -3.86 14.39
CA ASP A 28 -4.73 -4.82 13.65
C ASP A 28 -4.55 -4.41 12.19
N SER A 29 -5.66 -4.04 11.56
CA SER A 29 -5.75 -3.62 10.17
C SER A 29 -5.02 -2.29 9.93
N GLN A 30 -5.18 -1.32 10.84
CA GLN A 30 -4.45 -0.06 10.78
C GLN A 30 -2.94 -0.27 10.88
N GLN A 31 -2.49 -1.11 11.82
CA GLN A 31 -1.07 -1.37 12.04
C GLN A 31 -0.42 -2.08 10.83
N VAL A 32 -1.13 -3.01 10.19
CA VAL A 32 -0.65 -3.67 8.96
C VAL A 32 -0.48 -2.66 7.83
N LEU A 33 -1.43 -1.73 7.68
CA LEU A 33 -1.38 -0.74 6.61
C LEU A 33 -0.29 0.31 6.87
N GLU A 34 -0.16 0.79 8.09
CA GLU A 34 0.92 1.70 8.49
C GLU A 34 2.31 1.07 8.26
N ALA A 35 2.49 -0.20 8.62
CA ALA A 35 3.75 -0.91 8.37
C ALA A 35 4.05 -1.05 6.87
N ALA A 36 3.03 -1.35 6.06
CA ALA A 36 3.18 -1.43 4.62
C ALA A 36 3.52 -0.06 4.00
N LEU A 37 2.91 1.01 4.48
CA LEU A 37 3.17 2.38 4.04
C LEU A 37 4.59 2.84 4.40
N ASP A 38 5.07 2.55 5.61
CA ASP A 38 6.44 2.89 6.03
C ASP A 38 7.49 2.15 5.19
N GLU A 39 7.25 0.87 4.91
CA GLU A 39 8.14 0.06 4.08
C GLU A 39 8.16 0.57 2.63
N LEU A 40 7.00 0.96 2.10
CA LEU A 40 6.87 1.58 0.78
C LEU A 40 7.60 2.92 0.69
N ARG A 41 7.49 3.78 1.71
CA ARG A 41 8.22 5.05 1.78
C ARG A 41 9.73 4.83 1.83
N THR A 42 10.16 3.80 2.55
CA THR A 42 11.57 3.38 2.62
C THR A 42 12.06 2.89 1.26
N ALA A 43 11.28 2.05 0.57
CA ALA A 43 11.59 1.55 -0.77
C ALA A 43 11.62 2.69 -1.81
N LEU A 44 10.69 3.64 -1.74
CA LEU A 44 10.66 4.81 -2.64
C LEU A 44 11.79 5.81 -2.35
N GLY A 45 12.27 5.88 -1.10
CA GLY A 45 13.38 6.75 -0.68
C GLY A 45 14.76 6.19 -1.01
N LYS A 46 14.91 4.86 -1.00
CA LYS A 46 16.14 4.18 -1.40
C LYS A 46 16.06 3.79 -2.88
N ARG A 47 16.80 4.51 -3.74
CA ARG A 47 16.98 4.20 -5.18
C ARG A 47 17.42 2.75 -5.51
N GLU A 48 17.77 1.93 -4.52
CA GLU A 48 18.44 0.64 -4.71
C GLU A 48 17.83 -0.52 -3.90
N SER A 49 16.65 -0.38 -3.29
CA SER A 49 16.06 -1.47 -2.50
C SER A 49 15.32 -2.48 -3.39
N THR A 50 16.11 -3.38 -3.96
CA THR A 50 15.90 -4.81 -4.27
C THR A 50 14.44 -5.27 -4.47
N ALA A 51 14.15 -5.80 -5.66
CA ALA A 51 12.87 -6.41 -6.04
C ALA A 51 12.24 -7.35 -4.98
N LEU A 52 13.07 -8.12 -4.27
CA LEU A 52 12.65 -9.01 -3.18
C LEU A 52 11.89 -8.31 -2.03
N ALA A 53 12.20 -7.03 -1.74
CA ALA A 53 11.48 -6.26 -0.72
C ALA A 53 10.08 -5.85 -1.20
N SER A 54 9.91 -5.67 -2.51
CA SER A 54 8.63 -5.24 -3.09
C SER A 54 7.67 -6.41 -3.26
N ASP A 55 8.17 -7.61 -3.52
CA ASP A 55 7.37 -8.83 -3.57
C ASP A 55 6.78 -9.18 -2.19
N SER A 56 7.60 -9.13 -1.13
CA SER A 56 7.13 -9.31 0.26
C SER A 56 6.18 -8.21 0.74
N LEU A 57 6.30 -6.99 0.20
CA LEU A 57 5.37 -5.90 0.48
C LEU A 57 4.04 -6.09 -0.24
N ALA A 58 4.09 -6.50 -1.50
CA ALA A 58 2.92 -6.84 -2.30
C ALA A 58 2.11 -7.97 -1.65
N GLU A 59 2.75 -9.04 -1.16
CA GLU A 59 2.06 -10.12 -0.44
C GLU A 59 1.37 -9.63 0.84
N ARG A 60 2.04 -8.77 1.63
CA ARG A 60 1.45 -8.21 2.86
C ARG A 60 0.25 -7.31 2.56
N LEU A 61 0.36 -6.45 1.55
CA LEU A 61 -0.76 -5.63 1.07
C LEU A 61 -1.91 -6.52 0.57
N ARG A 62 -1.62 -7.64 -0.10
CA ARG A 62 -2.64 -8.58 -0.58
C ARG A 62 -3.39 -9.26 0.56
N ALA A 63 -2.68 -9.70 1.59
CA ALA A 63 -3.30 -10.25 2.79
C ALA A 63 -4.16 -9.21 3.53
N ALA A 64 -3.75 -7.94 3.52
CA ALA A 64 -4.54 -6.85 4.04
C ALA A 64 -5.79 -6.60 3.18
N GLU A 65 -5.66 -6.60 1.85
CA GLU A 65 -6.76 -6.45 0.90
C GLU A 65 -7.86 -7.49 1.13
N GLU A 66 -7.50 -8.77 1.25
CA GLU A 66 -8.48 -9.84 1.53
C GLU A 66 -9.25 -9.60 2.84
N ARG A 67 -8.60 -9.04 3.87
CA ARG A 67 -9.26 -8.66 5.14
C ARG A 67 -10.20 -7.48 4.97
N PHE A 68 -9.79 -6.47 4.21
CA PHE A 68 -10.60 -5.29 3.95
C PHE A 68 -11.71 -5.53 2.94
N GLN A 69 -11.63 -6.58 2.12
CA GLN A 69 -12.60 -6.87 1.08
C GLN A 69 -14.03 -7.05 1.64
N VAL A 70 -14.14 -7.54 2.88
CA VAL A 70 -15.42 -7.76 3.57
C VAL A 70 -15.90 -6.52 4.33
N SER A 71 -15.00 -5.85 5.07
CA SER A 71 -15.37 -4.73 5.95
C SER A 71 -15.30 -3.35 5.27
N HIS A 72 -14.33 -3.14 4.37
CA HIS A 72 -14.02 -1.85 3.76
C HIS A 72 -13.63 -2.03 2.27
N PRO A 73 -14.61 -2.26 1.36
CA PRO A 73 -14.33 -2.53 -0.05
C PRO A 73 -13.61 -1.38 -0.77
N THR A 74 -13.79 -0.13 -0.33
CA THR A 74 -13.06 1.04 -0.86
C THR A 74 -11.56 0.94 -0.58
N ILE A 75 -11.19 0.58 0.65
CA ILE A 75 -9.79 0.38 1.05
C ILE A 75 -9.18 -0.79 0.30
N ALA A 76 -9.88 -1.91 0.20
CA ALA A 76 -9.43 -3.07 -0.58
C ALA A 76 -9.10 -2.68 -2.02
N GLY A 77 -9.95 -1.88 -2.66
CA GLY A 77 -9.72 -1.36 -4.01
C GLY A 77 -8.49 -0.47 -4.13
N LEU A 78 -8.21 0.37 -3.14
CA LEU A 78 -7.00 1.23 -3.11
C LEU A 78 -5.73 0.40 -2.91
N VAL A 79 -5.76 -0.57 -2.00
CA VAL A 79 -4.64 -1.48 -1.74
C VAL A 79 -4.30 -2.30 -2.99
N LEU A 80 -5.30 -2.80 -3.72
CA LEU A 80 -5.10 -3.52 -4.96
C LEU A 80 -4.42 -2.65 -6.04
N ARG A 81 -4.82 -1.38 -6.17
CA ARG A 81 -4.16 -0.43 -7.08
C ARG A 81 -2.70 -0.15 -6.68
N MET A 82 -2.38 -0.16 -5.39
CA MET A 82 -0.99 -0.01 -4.94
C MET A 82 -0.15 -1.22 -5.34
N ILE A 83 -0.67 -2.44 -5.17
CA ILE A 83 0.00 -3.67 -5.59
C ILE A 83 0.27 -3.66 -7.11
N ASP A 84 -0.71 -3.24 -7.91
CA ASP A 84 -0.55 -3.10 -9.37
C ASP A 84 0.52 -2.06 -9.73
N ALA A 85 0.49 -0.90 -9.07
CA ALA A 85 1.49 0.16 -9.29
C ALA A 85 2.90 -0.26 -8.87
N LEU A 86 3.03 -1.06 -7.80
CA LEU A 86 4.29 -1.68 -7.37
C LEU A 86 4.81 -2.67 -8.42
N GLY A 87 3.99 -3.62 -8.87
CA GLY A 87 4.39 -4.58 -9.91
C GLY A 87 4.79 -3.90 -11.23
N GLN A 88 4.15 -2.78 -11.56
CA GLN A 88 4.46 -2.00 -12.75
C GLN A 88 5.79 -1.21 -12.64
N LEU A 89 6.34 -1.04 -11.43
CA LEU A 89 7.67 -0.47 -11.20
C LEU A 89 8.79 -1.50 -11.43
N GLY A 90 8.47 -2.80 -11.61
CA GLY A 90 9.46 -3.83 -11.92
C GLY A 90 10.44 -4.13 -10.78
N ILE A 91 10.00 -3.83 -9.56
CA ILE A 91 10.57 -4.23 -8.28
C ILE A 91 9.64 -5.28 -7.68
#